data_AF-A0AB38YUY7-F1
#
_entry.id   AF-A0AB38YUY7-F1
#
_cell.length_a   1.000
_cell.length_b   1.000
_cell.length_c   1.000
_cell.angle_alpha   90.00
_cell.angle_beta   90.00
_cell.angle_gamma   90.00
#
_symmetry.space_group_name_H-M   'P 1'
#
loop_
_entity.id
_entity.type
_entity.pdbx_description
1 polymer ?
#
loop_
_entity_poly.entity_id
_entity_poly.type
_entity_poly.pdbx_seq_one_letter_code
_entity_poly.pdbx_strand_id
1 'polypeptide(L)'
;MQLIKSKADIQKVHEQPIAHAILETMQILEHQYEEPYQATLHGWFVVCEDEQDLIKPFENLSFSLSEKLNMGEIEFVEKKKDWFEVYIMLNDNEGILVYVPKAIFEQHQLQVM
;
A
#
# COMPACT_ATOMS: atom_id res chain seq x y z
N MET A 1 -2.61 -5.20 9.79
CA MET A 1 -2.18 -5.07 8.37
C MET A 1 -2.85 -6.13 7.51
N GLN A 2 -3.25 -5.75 6.30
CA GLN A 2 -3.80 -6.66 5.28
C GLN A 2 -2.96 -6.60 4.00
N LEU A 3 -2.66 -7.77 3.41
CA LEU A 3 -2.05 -7.88 2.09
C LEU A 3 -3.13 -8.20 1.06
N ILE A 4 -3.21 -7.38 0.02
CA ILE A 4 -4.24 -7.49 -1.01
C ILE A 4 -3.54 -7.83 -2.33
N LYS A 5 -3.64 -9.09 -2.75
CA LYS A 5 -3.01 -9.64 -3.96
C LYS A 5 -4.02 -10.01 -5.04
N SER A 6 -5.30 -9.94 -4.71
CA SER A 6 -6.41 -10.24 -5.61
C SER A 6 -7.66 -9.46 -5.20
N LYS A 7 -8.63 -9.34 -6.10
CA LYS A 7 -9.95 -8.75 -5.78
C LYS A 7 -10.68 -9.47 -4.64
N ALA A 8 -10.43 -10.77 -4.44
CA ALA A 8 -11.04 -11.52 -3.34
C ALA A 8 -10.52 -11.07 -1.97
N ASP A 9 -9.27 -10.61 -1.89
CA ASP A 9 -8.66 -10.12 -0.66
C ASP A 9 -9.31 -8.83 -0.16
N ILE A 10 -10.05 -8.11 -1.02
CA ILE A 10 -10.66 -6.82 -0.65
C ILE A 10 -11.62 -6.94 0.53
N GLN A 11 -12.20 -8.11 0.75
CA GLN A 11 -13.10 -8.38 1.88
C GLN A 11 -12.40 -8.23 3.24
N LYS A 12 -11.06 -8.24 3.26
CA LYS A 12 -10.24 -8.02 4.45
C LYS A 12 -10.09 -6.54 4.80
N VAL A 13 -10.38 -5.63 3.87
CA VAL A 13 -10.16 -4.19 4.05
C VAL A 13 -11.39 -3.57 4.72
N HIS A 14 -11.23 -3.14 5.97
CA HIS A 14 -12.33 -2.51 6.72
C HIS A 14 -12.66 -1.10 6.22
N GLU A 15 -11.64 -0.32 5.87
CA GLU A 15 -11.78 1.06 5.38
C GLU A 15 -12.31 1.10 3.96
N GLN A 16 -13.62 1.35 3.82
CA GLN A 16 -14.31 1.32 2.53
C GLN A 16 -13.73 2.25 1.46
N PRO A 17 -13.28 3.49 1.78
CA PRO A 17 -12.65 4.35 0.79
C PRO A 17 -11.35 3.76 0.22
N ILE A 18 -10.53 3.14 1.07
CA ILE A 18 -9.28 2.46 0.66
C ILE A 18 -9.62 1.23 -0.17
N ALA A 19 -10.60 0.43 0.27
CA ALA A 19 -11.07 -0.74 -0.47
C ALA A 19 -11.53 -0.36 -1.90
N HIS A 20 -12.27 0.74 -2.03
CA HIS A 20 -12.73 1.24 -3.32
C HIS A 20 -11.55 1.69 -4.21
N ALA A 21 -10.60 2.44 -3.66
CA ALA A 21 -9.42 2.91 -4.40
C ALA A 21 -8.55 1.76 -4.92
N ILE A 22 -8.38 0.69 -4.13
CA ILE A 22 -7.65 -0.50 -4.56
C ILE A 22 -8.38 -1.21 -5.71
N LEU A 23 -9.70 -1.38 -5.61
CA LEU A 23 -10.50 -2.00 -6.67
C LEU A 23 -10.47 -1.20 -7.97
N GLU A 24 -10.57 0.14 -7.86
CA GLU A 24 -10.46 1.03 -9.01
C GLU A 24 -9.08 0.90 -9.67
N THR A 25 -8.00 0.90 -8.89
CA THR A 25 -6.64 0.69 -9.41
C THR A 25 -6.51 -0.66 -10.12
N MET A 26 -7.01 -1.75 -9.54
CA MET A 26 -7.01 -3.06 -10.20
C MET A 26 -7.80 -3.04 -11.52
N GLN A 27 -8.95 -2.37 -11.57
CA GLN A 27 -9.76 -2.26 -12.79
C GLN A 27 -9.06 -1.42 -13.88
N ILE A 28 -8.39 -0.34 -13.51
CA ILE A 28 -7.60 0.48 -14.43
C ILE A 28 -6.48 -0.36 -15.04
N LEU A 29 -5.75 -1.13 -14.22
CA LEU A 29 -4.68 -2.02 -14.69
C LEU A 29 -5.23 -3.09 -15.64
N GLU A 30 -6.34 -3.74 -15.28
CA GLU A 30 -6.98 -4.74 -16.16
C GLU A 30 -7.40 -4.16 -17.50
N HIS A 31 -7.95 -2.95 -17.50
CA HIS A 31 -8.35 -2.28 -18.74
C HIS A 31 -7.14 -1.87 -19.58
N GLN A 32 -6.09 -1.36 -18.95
CA GLN A 32 -4.88 -0.89 -19.62
C GLN A 32 -4.10 -2.02 -20.29
N TYR A 33 -4.05 -3.20 -19.67
CA TYR A 33 -3.29 -4.36 -20.16
C TYR A 33 -4.17 -5.42 -20.84
N GLU A 34 -5.49 -5.22 -20.89
CA GLU A 34 -6.48 -6.15 -21.46
C GLU A 34 -6.40 -7.58 -20.87
N GLU A 35 -5.96 -7.69 -19.62
CA GLU A 35 -5.77 -8.96 -18.91
C GLU A 35 -6.29 -8.90 -17.46
N PRO A 36 -6.64 -10.04 -16.83
CA PRO A 36 -7.02 -10.05 -15.42
C PRO A 36 -5.87 -9.59 -14.51
N TYR A 37 -6.18 -8.86 -13.43
CA TYR A 37 -5.17 -8.35 -12.53
C TYR A 37 -4.39 -9.50 -11.88
N GLN A 38 -3.06 -9.44 -11.98
CA GLN A 38 -2.13 -10.35 -11.33
C GLN A 38 -1.10 -9.57 -10.52
N ALA A 39 -1.06 -9.83 -9.21
CA ALA A 39 -0.13 -9.19 -8.28
C ALA A 39 1.35 -9.34 -8.68
N THR A 40 1.71 -10.46 -9.30
CA THR A 40 3.08 -10.73 -9.76
C THR A 40 3.50 -9.91 -10.97
N LEU A 41 2.54 -9.32 -11.70
CA LEU A 41 2.80 -8.52 -12.90
C LEU A 41 2.66 -7.03 -12.63
N HIS A 42 1.71 -6.63 -11.78
CA HIS A 42 1.37 -5.22 -11.56
C HIS A 42 1.65 -4.74 -10.13
N GLY A 43 2.36 -5.54 -9.33
CA GLY A 43 2.56 -5.27 -7.92
C GLY A 43 1.30 -5.52 -7.09
N TRP A 44 1.38 -5.29 -5.79
CA TRP A 44 0.30 -5.59 -4.84
C TRP A 44 0.15 -4.53 -3.74
N PHE A 45 -0.91 -4.63 -2.96
CA PHE A 45 -1.29 -3.58 -2.03
C PHE A 45 -1.15 -4.02 -0.58
N VAL A 46 -0.76 -3.08 0.28
CA VAL A 46 -0.71 -3.25 1.73
C VAL A 46 -1.65 -2.24 2.35
N VAL A 47 -2.48 -2.65 3.31
CA VAL A 47 -3.31 -1.73 4.11
C VAL A 47 -2.88 -1.80 5.57
N CYS A 48 -2.41 -0.69 6.11
CA CYS A 48 -2.13 -0.54 7.54
C CYS A 48 -3.43 -0.25 8.28
N GLU A 49 -3.70 -1.00 9.36
CA GLU A 49 -4.90 -0.89 10.19
C GLU A 49 -4.59 -0.36 11.59
N ASP A 50 -3.35 -0.48 12.05
CA ASP A 50 -2.89 0.09 13.31
C ASP A 50 -1.45 0.62 13.24
N GLU A 51 -1.01 1.32 14.28
CA GLU A 51 0.33 1.91 14.34
C GLU A 51 1.47 0.88 14.27
N GLN A 52 1.24 -0.35 14.76
CA GLN A 52 2.28 -1.38 14.74
C GLN A 52 2.58 -1.83 13.31
N ASP A 53 1.62 -1.70 12.39
CA ASP A 53 1.82 -1.99 10.98
C ASP A 53 2.83 -1.04 10.31
N LEU A 54 3.11 0.13 10.91
CA LEU A 54 4.11 1.06 10.40
C LEU A 54 5.54 0.66 10.76
N ILE A 55 5.71 -0.01 11.91
CA ILE A 55 7.02 -0.30 12.52
C ILE A 55 7.42 -1.76 12.43
N LYS A 56 6.46 -2.66 12.22
CA LYS A 56 6.75 -4.07 12.00
C LYS A 56 7.07 -4.32 10.52
N PRO A 57 7.98 -5.26 10.23
CA PRO A 57 8.20 -5.68 8.87
C PRO A 57 6.91 -6.17 8.22
N PHE A 58 6.71 -5.83 6.95
CA PHE A 58 5.61 -6.38 6.18
C PHE A 58 5.77 -7.90 6.06
N GLU A 59 4.65 -8.63 6.00
CA GLU A 59 4.71 -10.09 5.96
C GLU A 59 5.47 -10.55 4.71
N ASN A 60 6.47 -11.42 4.91
CA ASN A 60 7.42 -11.89 3.89
C ASN A 60 8.39 -10.84 3.34
N LEU A 61 8.48 -9.67 3.97
CA LEU A 61 9.49 -8.65 3.69
C LEU A 61 10.35 -8.40 4.93
N SER A 62 11.59 -7.92 4.72
CA SER A 62 12.56 -7.70 5.80
C SER A 62 12.58 -6.25 6.31
N PHE A 63 11.60 -5.44 5.92
CA PHE A 63 11.54 -4.01 6.24
C PHE A 63 10.12 -3.59 6.60
N SER A 64 10.02 -2.54 7.40
CA SER A 64 8.79 -1.83 7.75
C SER A 64 8.61 -0.54 6.93
N LEU A 65 7.41 0.02 6.94
CA LEU A 65 7.14 1.30 6.28
C LEU A 65 8.00 2.43 6.87
N SER A 66 8.10 2.48 8.19
CA SER A 66 8.86 3.51 8.91
C SER A 66 10.34 3.51 8.55
N GLU A 67 10.95 2.32 8.40
CA GLU A 67 12.33 2.18 7.95
C GLU A 67 12.52 2.74 6.54
N LYS A 68 11.65 2.36 5.60
CA LYS A 68 11.71 2.85 4.20
C LYS A 68 11.56 4.35 4.10
N LEU A 69 10.59 4.93 4.84
CA LEU A 69 10.39 6.38 4.92
C LEU A 69 11.63 7.10 5.48
N ASN A 70 12.20 6.60 6.58
CA ASN A 70 13.36 7.20 7.22
C ASN A 70 14.64 7.11 6.37
N MET A 71 14.77 6.06 5.56
CA MET A 71 15.90 5.88 4.64
C MET A 71 15.71 6.65 3.32
N GLY A 72 14.52 7.20 3.06
CA GLY A 72 14.19 7.80 1.77
C GLY A 72 14.09 6.77 0.63
N GLU A 73 13.89 5.49 0.96
CA GLU A 73 13.75 4.39 0.01
C GLU A 73 12.28 4.21 -0.41
N ILE A 74 11.68 5.32 -0.84
CA ILE A 74 10.29 5.43 -1.28
C ILE A 74 10.28 6.12 -2.65
N GLU A 75 9.40 5.65 -3.53
CA GLU A 75 9.26 6.27 -4.86
C GLU A 75 8.39 7.52 -4.79
N PHE A 76 7.27 7.43 -4.09
CA PHE A 76 6.43 8.59 -3.78
C PHE A 76 5.58 8.36 -2.54
N VAL A 77 5.16 9.48 -1.95
CA VAL A 77 4.10 9.54 -0.94
C VAL A 77 3.05 10.51 -1.44
N GLU A 78 1.83 10.04 -1.63
CA GLU A 78 0.70 10.87 -2.00
C GLU A 78 -0.27 11.01 -0.82
N LYS A 79 -0.59 12.26 -0.47
CA LYS A 79 -1.58 12.56 0.57
C LYS A 79 -2.96 12.64 -0.06
N LYS A 80 -3.82 11.67 0.26
CA LYS A 80 -5.26 11.75 -0.03
C LYS A 80 -6.00 12.42 1.13
N LYS A 81 -7.31 12.54 1.00
CA LYS A 81 -8.16 13.18 2.01
C LYS A 81 -8.08 12.48 3.37
N ASP A 82 -8.26 11.16 3.36
CA ASP A 82 -8.44 10.34 4.56
C ASP A 82 -7.32 9.28 4.75
N TRP A 83 -6.39 9.15 3.80
CA TRP A 83 -5.24 8.24 3.87
C TRP A 83 -4.02 8.79 3.12
N PHE A 84 -2.88 8.11 3.28
CA PHE A 84 -1.67 8.27 2.49
C PHE A 84 -1.43 7.04 1.63
N GLU A 85 -0.92 7.25 0.43
CA GLU A 85 -0.46 6.22 -0.49
C GLU A 85 1.06 6.30 -0.57
N VAL A 86 1.75 5.21 -0.25
CA VAL A 86 3.22 5.15 -0.30
C VAL A 86 3.62 4.06 -1.26
N TYR A 87 4.33 4.43 -2.32
CA TYR A 87 4.82 3.46 -3.30
C TYR A 87 6.27 3.10 -3.01
N ILE A 88 6.54 1.78 -2.95
CA ILE A 88 7.85 1.21 -2.61
C ILE A 88 8.19 0.16 -3.65
N MET A 89 9.33 0.32 -4.32
CA MET A 89 9.89 -0.73 -5.17
C MET A 89 10.54 -1.81 -4.29
N LEU A 90 10.14 -3.07 -4.50
CA LEU A 90 10.78 -4.23 -3.87
C LEU A 90 12.02 -4.68 -4.64
N ASN A 91 11.97 -4.53 -5.97
CA ASN A 91 13.05 -4.78 -6.92
C ASN A 91 12.72 -4.06 -8.23
N ASP A 92 13.53 -4.24 -9.28
CA ASP A 92 13.37 -3.56 -10.57
C ASP A 92 12.01 -3.79 -11.26
N ASN A 93 11.28 -4.85 -10.90
CA ASN A 93 10.05 -5.28 -11.59
C ASN A 93 8.82 -5.42 -10.67
N GLU A 94 8.99 -5.29 -9.34
CA GLU A 94 7.91 -5.47 -8.39
C GLU A 94 7.85 -4.29 -7.43
N GLY A 95 6.67 -3.69 -7.32
CA GLY A 95 6.38 -2.62 -6.37
C GLY A 95 5.17 -2.96 -5.50
N ILE A 96 5.10 -2.30 -4.35
CA ILE A 96 3.94 -2.33 -3.47
C ILE A 96 3.39 -0.92 -3.27
N LEU A 97 2.07 -0.82 -3.23
CA LEU A 97 1.38 0.41 -2.87
C LEU A 97 0.76 0.24 -1.48
N VAL A 98 1.28 1.01 -0.53
CA VAL A 98 0.90 0.95 0.88
C VAL A 98 -0.11 2.05 1.18
N TYR A 99 -1.27 1.66 1.69
CA TYR A 99 -2.33 2.55 2.16
C TYR A 99 -2.25 2.70 3.67
N VAL A 100 -2.09 3.93 4.13
CA VAL A 100 -2.06 4.25 5.56
C VAL A 100 -3.18 5.23 5.89
N PRO A 101 -4.18 4.84 6.70
CA PRO A 101 -5.17 5.77 7.23
C PRO A 101 -4.50 6.97 7.89
N LYS A 102 -5.01 8.17 7.59
CA LYS A 102 -4.40 9.43 8.03
C LYS A 102 -4.29 9.52 9.55
N ALA A 103 -5.28 8.98 10.28
CA ALA A 103 -5.26 8.91 11.73
C ALA A 103 -4.00 8.20 12.27
N ILE A 104 -3.59 7.10 11.62
CA ILE A 104 -2.42 6.30 12.02
C ILE A 104 -1.14 7.01 11.61
N PHE A 105 -1.09 7.54 10.38
CA PHE A 105 0.10 8.20 9.84
C PHE A 105 0.47 9.47 10.62
N GLU A 106 -0.52 10.31 10.97
CA GLU A 106 -0.29 11.57 11.70
C GLU A 106 0.02 11.35 13.19
N GLN A 107 -0.54 10.31 13.82
CA GLN A 107 -0.22 9.94 15.21
C GLN A 107 1.23 9.50 15.38
N HIS A 108 1.79 8.82 14.37
CA HIS A 108 3.15 8.31 14.42
C HIS A 108 4.22 9.34 14.03
N GLN A 109 3.83 10.60 13.78
CA GLN A 109 4.73 11.71 13.39
C GLN A 109 5.68 11.36 12.24
N LEU A 110 5.29 10.47 11.33
CA LEU A 110 6.10 10.15 10.15
C LEU A 110 6.29 11.44 9.34
N GLN A 111 7.53 11.92 9.28
CA GLN A 111 7.87 13.11 8.50
C GLN A 111 7.97 12.69 7.04
N VAL A 112 7.00 13.12 6.24
CA VAL A 112 7.16 13.16 4.78
C VAL A 112 7.89 14.47 4.51
N MET A 113 9.20 14.40 4.31
CA MET A 113 10.02 15.56 3.94
C MET A 113 9.74 16.00 2.49
#